data_AF-A0A853BM11-F1
#
_entry.id   AF-A0A853BM11-F1
#
_cell.length_a   1.000
_cell.length_b   1.000
_cell.length_c   1.000
_cell.angle_alpha   90.00
_cell.angle_beta   90.00
_cell.angle_gamma   90.00
#
_symmetry.space_group_name_H-M   'P 1'
#
loop_
_entity.id
_entity.type
_entity.pdbx_description
1 polymer ?
#
loop_
_entity_poly.entity_id
_entity_poly.type
_entity_poly.pdbx_seq_one_letter_code
_entity_poly.pdbx_strand_id
1 'polypeptide(L)'
;MLGKKTAIVVSTLVAAGILAGAAPAAAEAGTPTAPRAAAVPSCVTTSLNDDGATDYLTVRNGCSYSVRVKVVLANATDFACQSIPSGGSHNYQWPWPGRFDRLADC
;
A
#
# COMPACT_ATOMS: atom_id res chain seq x y z
N MET A 1 -35.68 61.54 -0.84
CA MET A 1 -34.69 60.71 -1.56
C MET A 1 -34.08 61.57 -2.65
N LEU A 2 -32.80 61.93 -2.51
CA LEU A 2 -32.11 62.96 -3.28
C LEU A 2 -30.99 62.33 -4.13
N GLY A 3 -31.08 62.52 -5.44
CA GLY A 3 -29.97 62.90 -6.32
C GLY A 3 -28.88 61.88 -6.66
N LYS A 4 -28.93 61.37 -7.91
CA LYS A 4 -27.79 60.83 -8.67
C LYS A 4 -26.54 61.73 -8.60
N LYS A 5 -25.34 61.14 -8.59
CA LYS A 5 -24.20 61.58 -9.43
C LYS A 5 -23.05 60.56 -9.45
N THR A 6 -22.70 60.20 -10.68
CA THR A 6 -21.56 59.42 -11.17
C THR A 6 -20.21 60.06 -10.82
N ALA A 7 -19.16 59.26 -10.57
CA ALA A 7 -17.80 59.53 -11.07
C ALA A 7 -16.85 58.34 -10.79
N ILE A 8 -16.17 57.92 -11.85
CA ILE A 8 -15.07 56.95 -11.93
C ILE A 8 -13.77 57.66 -11.55
N VAL A 9 -12.88 57.01 -10.77
CA VAL A 9 -11.44 57.34 -10.80
C VAL A 9 -10.63 56.05 -10.68
N VAL A 10 -9.89 55.75 -11.75
CA VAL A 10 -8.84 54.73 -11.87
C VAL A 10 -7.54 55.32 -11.35
N SER A 11 -6.84 54.62 -10.44
CA SER A 11 -5.48 54.99 -10.03
C SER A 11 -4.58 53.77 -9.87
N THR A 12 -3.80 53.54 -10.93
CA THR A 12 -2.41 53.06 -11.01
C THR A 12 -1.86 52.14 -9.91
N LEU A 13 -1.56 50.90 -10.32
CA LEU A 13 -0.84 49.88 -9.56
C LEU A 13 0.56 50.32 -9.12
N VAL A 14 0.91 49.86 -7.93
CA VAL A 14 2.07 50.22 -7.10
C VAL A 14 3.23 49.24 -7.28
N ALA A 15 4.42 49.84 -7.39
CA ALA A 15 5.75 49.46 -6.91
C ALA A 15 6.43 48.12 -7.29
N ALA A 16 7.71 48.32 -7.60
CA ALA A 16 8.76 47.35 -7.86
C ALA A 16 9.21 46.56 -6.62
N GLY A 17 9.74 45.36 -6.86
CA GLY A 17 10.54 44.61 -5.89
C GLY A 17 10.50 43.11 -6.18
N ILE A 18 11.40 42.61 -7.03
CA ILE A 18 11.68 41.17 -7.08
C ILE A 18 13.15 40.96 -6.70
N LEU A 19 13.31 40.44 -5.48
CA LEU A 19 14.52 40.02 -4.83
C LEU A 19 15.04 38.70 -5.43
N ALA A 20 16.36 38.63 -5.54
CA ALA A 20 17.22 37.46 -5.35
C ALA A 20 16.76 36.13 -6.00
N GLY A 21 17.36 35.81 -7.15
CA GLY A 21 17.35 34.48 -7.73
C GLY A 21 18.12 33.49 -6.86
N ALA A 22 17.39 32.69 -6.07
CA ALA A 22 17.89 31.45 -5.51
C ALA A 22 17.73 30.35 -6.57
N ALA A 23 18.86 29.80 -7.03
CA ALA A 23 18.88 28.64 -7.92
C ALA A 23 18.23 27.43 -7.20
N PRO A 24 17.33 26.67 -7.85
CA PRO A 24 16.79 25.46 -7.25
C PRO A 24 17.90 24.42 -7.19
N ALA A 25 18.27 24.01 -5.98
CA ALA A 25 19.02 22.79 -5.78
C ALA A 25 18.20 21.64 -6.37
N ALA A 26 18.75 20.98 -7.38
CA ALA A 26 18.20 19.76 -7.94
C ALA A 26 18.19 18.72 -6.82
N ALA A 27 17.03 18.51 -6.20
CA ALA A 27 16.79 17.36 -5.35
C ALA A 27 16.86 16.13 -6.26
N GLU A 28 17.96 15.39 -6.16
CA GLU A 28 18.07 14.07 -6.76
C GLU A 28 16.96 13.21 -6.15
N ALA A 29 15.91 13.01 -6.93
CA ALA A 29 14.83 12.09 -6.61
C ALA A 29 15.45 10.69 -6.57
N GLY A 30 15.85 10.27 -5.36
CA GLY A 30 16.29 8.91 -5.12
C GLY A 30 15.21 7.97 -5.65
N THR A 31 15.59 7.14 -6.62
CA THR A 31 14.73 6.09 -7.16
C THR A 31 14.15 5.31 -5.99
N PRO A 32 12.82 5.24 -5.82
CA PRO A 32 12.23 4.39 -4.80
C PRO A 32 12.62 2.96 -5.14
N THR A 33 13.61 2.42 -4.43
CA THR A 33 13.92 1.00 -4.43
C THR A 33 12.64 0.30 -3.97
N ALA A 34 11.95 -0.34 -4.91
CA ALA A 34 10.75 -1.10 -4.60
C ALA A 34 11.07 -2.07 -3.46
N PRO A 35 10.26 -2.11 -2.39
CA PRO A 35 10.53 -2.99 -1.27
C PRO A 35 10.56 -4.42 -1.82
N ARG A 36 11.74 -5.05 -1.74
CA ARG A 36 11.89 -6.49 -1.99
C ARG A 36 10.96 -7.17 -1.02
N ALA A 37 9.94 -7.89 -1.53
CA ALA A 37 9.02 -8.64 -0.70
C ALA A 37 9.84 -9.48 0.29
N ALA A 38 9.69 -9.19 1.58
CA ALA A 38 10.41 -9.92 2.62
C ALA A 38 10.03 -11.41 2.51
N ALA A 39 11.05 -12.26 2.50
CA ALA A 39 10.84 -13.69 2.36
C ALA A 39 10.22 -14.22 3.64
N VAL A 40 9.13 -14.98 3.51
CA VAL A 40 8.51 -15.66 4.64
C VAL A 40 9.54 -16.62 5.28
N PRO A 41 9.64 -16.67 6.62
CA PRO A 41 10.55 -17.58 7.30
C PRO A 41 10.31 -19.04 6.88
N SER A 42 11.38 -19.81 6.71
CA SER A 42 11.30 -21.22 6.28
C SER A 42 10.58 -22.14 7.27
N CYS A 43 10.43 -21.72 8.52
CA CYS A 43 9.67 -22.42 9.55
C CYS A 43 8.15 -22.26 9.39
N VAL A 44 7.69 -21.44 8.44
CA VAL A 44 6.27 -21.35 8.05
C VAL A 44 6.01 -22.31 6.90
N THR A 45 5.02 -23.17 7.05
CA THR A 45 4.63 -24.17 6.04
C THR A 45 3.19 -23.97 5.60
N THR A 46 2.88 -24.33 4.36
CA THR A 46 1.55 -24.25 3.78
C THR A 46 1.04 -25.62 3.33
N SER A 47 -0.27 -25.85 3.46
CA SER A 47 -0.96 -27.02 2.90
C SER A 47 -2.17 -26.53 2.13
N LEU A 48 -2.21 -26.78 0.82
CA LEU A 48 -3.29 -26.37 -0.09
C LEU A 48 -4.15 -27.58 -0.47
N ASN A 49 -5.46 -27.40 -0.44
CA ASN A 49 -6.43 -28.27 -1.07
C ASN A 49 -7.23 -27.42 -2.09
N ASP A 50 -7.02 -27.68 -3.38
CA ASP A 50 -7.68 -27.00 -4.50
C ASP A 50 -8.68 -27.92 -5.24
N ASP A 51 -9.20 -28.95 -4.55
CA ASP A 51 -10.21 -29.84 -5.10
C ASP A 51 -11.61 -29.21 -5.01
N GLY A 52 -12.07 -28.63 -6.13
CA GLY A 52 -13.47 -28.21 -6.30
C GLY A 52 -13.65 -26.73 -6.64
N ALA A 53 -14.79 -26.16 -6.20
CA ALA A 53 -15.14 -24.76 -6.47
C ALA A 53 -14.56 -23.76 -5.44
N THR A 54 -14.04 -24.27 -4.33
CA THR A 54 -13.46 -23.51 -3.22
C THR A 54 -12.15 -24.14 -2.83
N ASP A 55 -11.09 -23.34 -2.83
CA ASP A 55 -9.77 -23.75 -2.37
C ASP A 55 -9.63 -23.48 -0.86
N TYR A 56 -8.86 -24.32 -0.18
CA TYR A 56 -8.56 -24.22 1.24
C TYR A 56 -7.04 -24.28 1.47
N LEU A 57 -6.50 -23.28 2.18
CA LEU A 57 -5.08 -23.21 2.51
C LEU A 57 -4.89 -23.11 4.02
N THR A 58 -4.16 -24.06 4.59
CA THR A 58 -3.67 -23.96 5.97
C THR A 58 -2.25 -23.43 5.97
N VAL A 59 -2.01 -22.35 6.70
CA VAL A 59 -0.68 -21.80 6.98
C VAL A 59 -0.32 -22.12 8.42
N ARG A 60 0.81 -22.79 8.64
CA ARG A 60 1.28 -23.19 9.97
C ARG A 60 2.60 -22.50 10.29
N ASN A 61 2.66 -21.89 11.47
CA ASN A 61 3.87 -21.27 11.98
C ASN A 61 4.62 -22.25 12.90
N GLY A 62 5.70 -22.85 12.39
CA GLY A 62 6.63 -23.66 13.16
C GLY A 62 7.79 -22.87 13.78
N CYS A 63 7.82 -21.54 13.58
CA CYS A 63 8.84 -20.68 14.17
C CYS A 63 8.62 -20.55 15.68
N SER A 64 9.69 -20.28 16.44
CA SER A 64 9.61 -20.04 17.89
C SER A 64 8.97 -18.69 18.27
N TYR A 65 8.67 -17.85 17.28
CA TYR A 65 8.10 -16.51 17.42
C TYR A 65 6.85 -16.34 16.56
N SER A 66 6.05 -15.33 16.84
CA SER A 66 4.88 -14.98 16.03
C SER A 66 5.29 -14.39 14.69
N VAL A 67 4.69 -14.87 13.60
CA VAL A 67 4.93 -14.37 12.24
C VAL A 67 3.73 -13.57 11.76
N ARG A 68 3.96 -12.54 10.92
CA ARG A 68 2.89 -11.85 10.20
C ARG A 68 3.00 -12.16 8.73
N VAL A 69 1.95 -12.74 8.18
CA VAL A 69 1.93 -13.21 6.80
C VAL A 69 0.62 -12.86 6.13
N LYS A 70 0.65 -12.69 4.81
CA LYS A 70 -0.56 -12.64 3.98
C LYS A 70 -0.47 -13.66 2.85
N VAL A 71 -1.63 -14.12 2.42
CA VAL A 71 -1.77 -14.94 1.22
C VAL A 71 -2.00 -14.01 0.04
N VAL A 72 -1.11 -14.12 -0.95
CA VAL A 72 -1.24 -13.46 -2.25
C VAL A 72 -1.93 -14.44 -3.18
N LEU A 73 -3.00 -13.98 -3.83
CA LEU A 73 -3.76 -14.78 -4.76
C LEU A 73 -3.52 -14.29 -6.19
N ALA A 74 -3.44 -15.23 -7.12
CA ALA A 74 -3.61 -14.94 -8.54
C ALA A 74 -5.11 -14.89 -8.88
N ASN A 75 -5.50 -13.96 -9.74
CA ASN A 75 -6.87 -13.80 -10.26
C ASN A 75 -7.95 -13.50 -9.20
N ALA A 76 -7.55 -13.09 -8.00
CA ALA A 76 -8.44 -12.70 -6.92
C ALA A 76 -7.74 -11.66 -6.02
N THR A 77 -8.49 -11.07 -5.08
CA THR A 77 -7.96 -10.10 -4.13
C THR A 77 -7.09 -10.79 -3.07
N ASP A 78 -5.93 -10.21 -2.79
CA ASP A 78 -5.06 -10.61 -1.67
C ASP A 78 -5.78 -10.62 -0.32
N PHE A 79 -5.36 -11.51 0.56
CA PHE A 79 -5.79 -11.46 1.95
C PHE A 79 -5.07 -10.37 2.74
N ALA A 80 -5.73 -9.89 3.79
CA ALA A 80 -5.11 -9.05 4.79
C ALA A 80 -4.01 -9.82 5.56
N CYS A 81 -3.04 -9.09 6.07
CA CYS A 81 -1.99 -9.64 6.92
C CYS A 81 -2.57 -10.24 8.21
N GLN A 82 -2.15 -11.46 8.53
CA GLN A 82 -2.53 -12.19 9.73
C GLN A 82 -1.31 -12.46 10.59
N SER A 83 -1.47 -12.27 11.90
CA SER A 83 -0.47 -12.65 12.89
C SER A 83 -0.74 -14.08 13.36
N ILE A 84 0.23 -14.97 13.17
CA ILE A 84 0.13 -16.36 13.56
C ILE A 84 1.12 -16.59 14.71
N PRO A 85 0.66 -16.94 15.92
CA PRO A 85 1.55 -17.18 17.05
C PRO A 85 2.47 -18.38 16.80
N SER A 86 3.56 -18.47 17.57
CA SER A 86 4.45 -19.64 17.58
C SER A 86 3.66 -20.94 17.78
N GLY A 87 3.90 -21.93 16.92
CA GLY A 87 3.17 -23.21 16.90
C GLY A 87 1.73 -23.13 16.37
N GLY A 88 1.23 -21.94 16.03
CA GLY A 88 -0.14 -21.69 15.59
C GLY A 88 -0.37 -22.02 14.11
N SER A 89 -1.63 -21.94 13.69
CA SER A 89 -2.02 -22.04 12.28
C SER A 89 -3.21 -21.13 11.96
N HIS A 90 -3.37 -20.80 10.69
CA HIS A 90 -4.50 -20.04 10.16
C HIS A 90 -4.99 -20.67 8.86
N ASN A 91 -6.30 -20.72 8.68
CA ASN A 91 -6.94 -21.26 7.49
C ASN A 91 -7.48 -20.12 6.62
N TYR A 92 -7.19 -20.19 5.34
CA TYR A 92 -7.73 -19.32 4.31
C TYR A 92 -8.60 -20.14 3.36
N GLN A 93 -9.60 -19.51 2.77
CA GLN A 93 -10.42 -20.11 1.74
C GLN A 93 -10.83 -19.06 0.72
N TRP A 94 -10.92 -19.44 -0.55
CA TRP A 94 -11.38 -18.56 -1.62
C TRP A 94 -12.07 -19.37 -2.73
N PRO A 95 -13.05 -18.79 -3.43
CA PRO A 95 -13.69 -19.44 -4.56
C PRO A 95 -12.85 -19.34 -5.84
N TRP A 96 -13.15 -20.21 -6.81
CA TRP A 96 -12.69 -20.05 -8.19
C TRP A 96 -13.13 -18.66 -8.76
N PRO A 97 -12.31 -17.95 -9.57
CA PRO A 97 -11.05 -18.37 -10.18
C PRO A 97 -9.79 -18.04 -9.37
N GLY A 98 -9.91 -17.69 -8.08
CA GLY A 98 -8.75 -17.40 -7.24
C GLY A 98 -7.81 -18.61 -7.18
N ARG A 99 -6.50 -18.37 -7.28
CA ARG A 99 -5.47 -19.42 -7.17
C ARG A 99 -4.40 -18.96 -6.17
N PHE A 100 -3.90 -19.89 -5.37
CA PHE A 100 -2.74 -19.59 -4.51
C PHE A 100 -1.52 -19.21 -5.36
N ASP A 101 -0.98 -18.00 -5.17
CA ASP A 101 0.26 -17.56 -5.81
C ASP A 101 1.44 -17.79 -4.88
N ARG A 102 1.42 -17.12 -3.71
CA ARG A 102 2.48 -17.23 -2.70
C ARG A 102 2.04 -16.76 -1.32
N LEU A 103 2.86 -17.10 -0.34
CA LEU A 103 2.84 -16.44 0.96
C LEU A 103 3.78 -15.23 0.93
N ALA A 104 3.39 -14.13 1.57
CA ALA A 104 4.22 -12.93 1.71
C ALA A 104 4.29 -12.52 3.18
N ASP A 105 5.46 -12.02 3.59
CA ASP A 105 5.66 -11.38 4.88
C ASP A 105 4.96 -10.01 4.93
N CYS A 106 4.57 -9.62 6.13
CA CYS A 106 4.07 -8.30 6.49
C CYS A 106 4.81 -7.80 7.75
#